data_AF-A0A954F884-F1
#
_entry.id   AF-A0A954F884-F1
#
_cell.length_a   1.000
_cell.length_b   1.000
_cell.length_c   1.000
_cell.angle_alpha   90.00
_cell.angle_beta   90.00
_cell.angle_gamma   90.00
#
_symmetry.space_group_name_H-M   'P 1'
#
loop_
_entity.id
_entity.type
_entity.pdbx_description
1 polymer ?
#
loop_
_entity_poly.entity_id
_entity_poly.type
_entity_poly.pdbx_seq_one_letter_code
_entity_poly.pdbx_strand_id
1 'polypeptide(L)'
;MKVAFATPELLSLVRRTNLAEIAEYLPRHLAQNKATVVVFLPFTEDIDAKQFHQLNRVGDLEIQLGDGDPDKVTYWEGMLGDLRVILVDHPQAFEHKHPYGDDDGPY
;
A
#
# COMPACT_ATOMS: atom_id res chain seq x y z
N MET A 1 -3.57 -17.49 -12.10
CA MET A 1 -4.32 -16.20 -12.03
C MET A 1 -3.39 -15.12 -11.52
N LYS A 2 -3.50 -13.89 -12.02
CA LYS A 2 -2.73 -12.73 -11.54
C LYS A 2 -3.69 -11.74 -10.88
N VAL A 3 -3.35 -11.24 -9.68
CA VAL A 3 -4.18 -10.35 -8.89
C VAL A 3 -3.35 -9.17 -8.42
N ALA A 4 -3.80 -7.97 -8.76
CA ALA A 4 -3.35 -6.73 -8.13
C ALA A 4 -4.42 -6.32 -7.12
N PHE A 5 -4.07 -6.29 -5.84
CA PHE A 5 -4.99 -5.98 -4.76
C PHE A 5 -4.65 -4.60 -4.19
N ALA A 6 -5.48 -3.60 -4.46
CA ALA A 6 -5.27 -2.25 -3.92
C ALA A 6 -6.11 -2.07 -2.65
N THR A 7 -5.49 -1.61 -1.57
CA THR A 7 -6.15 -1.41 -0.28
C THR A 7 -5.53 -0.23 0.45
N PRO A 8 -6.29 0.56 1.23
CA PRO A 8 -5.74 1.62 2.06
C PRO A 8 -5.09 1.07 3.34
N GLU A 9 -5.49 -0.12 3.78
CA GLU A 9 -5.01 -0.72 5.03
C GLU A 9 -4.70 -2.22 4.89
N LEU A 10 -3.79 -2.70 5.73
CA LEU A 10 -3.30 -4.08 5.74
C LEU A 10 -2.98 -4.47 7.17
N LEU A 11 -3.65 -5.51 7.69
CA LEU A 11 -3.68 -5.84 9.13
C LEU A 11 -2.33 -5.72 9.86
N SER A 12 -1.26 -6.26 9.29
CA SER A 12 0.06 -6.29 9.91
C SER A 12 0.80 -4.94 9.87
N LEU A 13 0.42 -4.01 8.99
CA LEU A 13 1.12 -2.73 8.79
C LEU A 13 0.32 -1.55 9.33
N VAL A 14 -0.96 -1.47 9.00
CA VAL A 14 -1.85 -0.39 9.41
C VAL A 14 -3.28 -0.90 9.47
N ARG A 15 -3.95 -0.65 10.60
CA ARG A 15 -5.33 -1.06 10.85
C ARG A 15 -6.11 0.09 11.45
N ARG A 16 -7.12 0.57 10.70
CA ARG A 16 -8.10 1.55 11.16
C ARG A 16 -9.51 0.97 11.15
N THR A 17 -9.81 0.01 10.26
CA THR A 17 -11.11 -0.66 10.21
C THR A 17 -10.99 -2.19 10.16
N ASN A 18 -12.13 -2.88 9.99
CA ASN A 18 -12.17 -4.32 9.78
C ASN A 18 -11.77 -4.74 8.35
N LEU A 19 -11.67 -3.80 7.41
CA LEU A 19 -11.19 -4.08 6.06
C LEU A 19 -9.76 -4.63 6.10
N ALA A 20 -8.91 -4.15 7.01
CA ALA A 20 -7.51 -4.56 7.15
C ALA A 20 -7.33 -6.09 7.25
N GLU A 21 -8.23 -6.77 7.96
CA GLU A 21 -8.18 -8.24 8.11
C GLU A 21 -8.45 -8.95 6.78
N ILE A 22 -9.50 -8.53 6.07
CA ILE A 22 -9.86 -9.09 4.76
C ILE A 22 -8.77 -8.76 3.73
N ALA A 23 -8.29 -7.52 3.76
CA ALA A 23 -7.27 -7.01 2.87
C ALA A 23 -5.93 -7.72 3.01
N GLU A 24 -5.66 -8.40 4.13
CA GLU A 24 -4.48 -9.24 4.28
C GLU A 24 -4.77 -10.73 4.02
N TYR A 25 -5.83 -11.29 4.64
CA TYR A 25 -6.09 -12.72 4.56
C TYR A 25 -6.48 -13.18 3.17
N LEU A 26 -7.26 -12.39 2.42
CA LEU A 26 -7.66 -12.75 1.06
C LEU A 26 -6.45 -12.85 0.11
N PRO A 27 -5.57 -11.83 -0.03
CA PRO A 27 -4.43 -11.95 -0.92
C PRO A 27 -3.42 -13.01 -0.46
N ARG A 28 -3.20 -13.21 0.85
CA ARG A 28 -2.37 -14.33 1.34
C ARG A 28 -2.97 -15.68 0.94
N HIS A 29 -4.27 -15.88 1.12
CA HIS A 29 -4.93 -17.13 0.74
C HIS A 29 -4.84 -17.39 -0.76
N LEU A 30 -5.01 -16.36 -1.59
CA LEU A 30 -4.83 -16.47 -3.05
C LEU A 30 -3.39 -16.85 -3.42
N ALA A 31 -2.39 -16.25 -2.76
CA ALA A 31 -0.98 -16.58 -2.97
C ALA A 31 -0.66 -18.04 -2.60
N GLN A 32 -1.17 -18.51 -1.46
CA GLN A 32 -1.04 -19.90 -1.02
C GLN A 32 -1.68 -20.90 -2.02
N ASN A 33 -2.72 -20.47 -2.72
CA ASN A 33 -3.34 -21.22 -3.81
C ASN A 33 -2.66 -20.99 -5.18
N LYS A 34 -1.38 -20.60 -5.17
CA LYS A 34 -0.52 -20.43 -6.36
C LYS A 34 -0.98 -19.32 -7.32
N ALA A 35 -1.79 -18.37 -6.87
CA ALA A 35 -2.01 -17.14 -7.62
C ALA A 35 -0.79 -16.22 -7.48
N THR A 36 -0.50 -15.43 -8.51
CA THR A 36 0.48 -14.34 -8.41
C THR A 36 -0.24 -13.12 -7.88
N VAL A 37 0.04 -12.72 -6.64
CA VAL A 37 -0.64 -11.63 -5.95
C VAL A 37 0.37 -10.52 -5.62
N VAL A 38 -0.04 -9.27 -5.86
CA VAL A 38 0.70 -8.08 -5.45
C VAL A 38 -0.28 -7.16 -4.73
N VAL A 39 0.05 -6.73 -3.52
CA VAL A 39 -0.75 -5.75 -2.78
C VAL A 39 -0.18 -4.35 -3.03
N PHE A 40 -1.03 -3.39 -3.36
CA PHE A 40 -0.68 -1.97 -3.45
C PHE A 40 -1.26 -1.26 -2.23
N LEU A 41 -0.39 -0.60 -1.48
CA LEU A 41 -0.72 0.06 -0.22
C LEU A 41 -0.12 1.48 -0.21
N PRO A 42 -0.89 2.53 0.16
CA PRO A 42 -0.32 3.86 0.35
C PRO A 42 0.79 3.86 1.39
N PHE A 43 1.90 4.57 1.15
CA PHE A 43 2.99 4.71 2.11
C PHE A 43 2.66 5.80 3.13
N THR A 44 1.72 5.50 4.03
CA THR A 44 1.27 6.41 5.10
C THR A 44 2.23 6.41 6.29
N GLU A 45 2.13 7.43 7.14
CA GLU A 45 2.99 7.57 8.32
C GLU A 45 2.90 6.41 9.32
N ASP A 46 1.76 5.70 9.34
CA ASP A 46 1.53 4.55 10.21
C ASP A 46 2.40 3.33 9.84
N ILE A 47 3.02 3.32 8.65
CA ILE A 47 3.75 2.15 8.14
C ILE A 47 5.20 2.17 8.60
N ASP A 48 5.56 1.22 9.47
CA ASP A 48 6.96 0.94 9.79
C ASP A 48 7.64 0.13 8.68
N ALA A 49 8.49 0.81 7.91
CA ALA A 49 9.28 0.22 6.83
C ALA A 49 10.17 -0.95 7.27
N LYS A 50 10.52 -1.06 8.56
CA LYS A 50 11.36 -2.15 9.10
C LYS A 50 10.66 -3.50 9.10
N GLN A 51 9.33 -3.54 8.96
CA GLN A 51 8.57 -4.79 8.88
C GLN A 51 8.77 -5.53 7.54
N PHE A 52 9.28 -4.85 6.52
CA PHE A 52 9.52 -5.42 5.21
C PHE A 52 10.89 -6.10 5.13
N HIS A 53 10.90 -7.28 4.50
CA HIS A 53 12.13 -7.84 3.97
C HIS A 53 12.43 -7.22 2.60
N GLN A 54 13.63 -6.66 2.45
CA GLN A 54 14.14 -6.09 1.19
C GLN A 54 13.22 -5.01 0.59
N LEU A 55 12.89 -3.98 1.37
CA LEU A 55 12.16 -2.82 0.83
C LEU A 55 13.08 -2.01 -0.10
N ASN A 56 12.81 -2.03 -1.39
CA ASN A 56 13.61 -1.38 -2.42
C ASN A 56 12.76 -0.40 -3.23
N ARG A 57 13.33 0.74 -3.60
CA ARG A 57 12.70 1.64 -4.56
C ARG A 57 12.67 0.98 -5.94
N VAL A 58 11.50 0.91 -6.58
CA VAL A 58 11.33 0.28 -7.90
C VAL A 58 11.19 1.27 -9.04
N GLY A 59 10.79 2.52 -8.74
CA GLY A 59 10.75 3.57 -9.75
C GLY A 59 9.78 4.69 -9.41
N ASP A 60 9.66 5.62 -10.35
CA ASP A 60 8.72 6.73 -10.28
C ASP A 60 7.77 6.65 -11.48
N LEU A 61 6.53 7.08 -11.29
CA LEU A 61 5.58 7.36 -12.37
C LEU A 61 5.02 8.76 -12.22
N GLU A 62 4.83 9.43 -13.35
CA GLU A 62 4.07 10.67 -13.41
C GLU A 62 2.58 10.32 -13.57
N ILE A 63 1.74 10.85 -12.68
CA ILE A 63 0.29 10.63 -12.65
C ILE A 63 -0.40 11.98 -12.76
N GLN A 64 -1.30 12.09 -13.73
CA GLN A 64 -2.14 13.28 -13.87
C GLN A 64 -3.27 13.23 -12.81
N LEU A 65 -3.18 14.10 -11.79
CA LEU A 65 -4.23 14.27 -10.77
C LEU A 65 -4.98 15.58 -11.05
N GLY A 66 -6.18 15.47 -11.63
CA GLY A 66 -6.96 16.64 -12.05
C GLY A 66 -6.34 17.38 -13.23
N ASP A 67 -6.58 18.68 -13.33
CA ASP A 67 -6.19 19.50 -14.49
C ASP A 67 -4.80 20.17 -14.35
N GLY A 68 -4.04 19.86 -13.30
CA GLY A 68 -2.73 20.45 -12.99
C GLY A 68 -1.56 19.85 -13.77
N ASP A 69 -0.34 20.08 -13.29
CA ASP A 69 0.84 19.35 -13.78
C ASP A 69 0.82 17.89 -13.29
N PRO A 70 1.41 16.92 -14.02
CA PRO A 70 1.54 15.56 -13.53
C PRO A 70 2.35 15.48 -12.23
N ASP A 71 1.81 14.77 -11.26
CA ASP A 71 2.46 14.53 -9.98
C ASP A 71 3.36 13.30 -10.04
N LYS A 72 4.48 13.36 -9.33
CA LYS A 72 5.43 12.26 -9.26
C LYS A 72 5.09 11.32 -8.10
N VAL A 73 4.81 10.06 -8.42
CA VAL A 73 4.56 8.98 -7.45
C VAL A 73 5.75 8.02 -7.43
N THR A 74 6.30 7.77 -6.24
CA THR A 74 7.39 6.80 -6.04
C THR A 74 6.81 5.46 -5.63
N TYR A 75 7.37 4.37 -6.14
CA TYR A 75 6.97 3.03 -5.76
C TYR A 75 8.12 2.32 -5.06
N TRP A 76 7.78 1.64 -3.97
CA TRP A 76 8.69 0.79 -3.21
C TRP A 76 8.15 -0.63 -3.17
N GLU A 77 9.00 -1.62 -3.29
CA GLU A 77 8.63 -3.02 -3.25
C GLU A 77 9.29 -3.72 -2.08
N GLY A 78 8.52 -4.48 -1.32
CA GLY A 78 9.03 -5.31 -0.24
C GLY A 78 8.19 -6.56 -0.02
N MET A 79 8.76 -7.50 0.74
CA MET A 79 8.07 -8.71 1.17
C MET A 79 7.61 -8.57 2.62
N LEU A 80 6.32 -8.79 2.86
CA LEU A 80 5.72 -8.87 4.19
C LEU A 80 5.36 -10.32 4.50
N GLY A 81 6.34 -11.06 5.04
CA GLY A 81 6.26 -12.52 5.10
C GLY A 81 6.24 -13.12 3.70
N ASP A 82 5.18 -13.84 3.35
CA ASP A 82 4.98 -14.45 2.03
C ASP A 82 4.27 -13.54 1.01
N LEU A 83 3.89 -12.32 1.41
CA LEU A 83 3.11 -11.41 0.59
C LEU A 83 3.98 -10.32 -0.04
N ARG A 84 3.91 -10.19 -1.36
CA ARG A 84 4.56 -9.09 -2.10
C ARG A 84 3.71 -7.83 -1.99
N VAL A 85 4.32 -6.75 -1.51
CA VAL A 85 3.66 -5.45 -1.31
C VAL A 85 4.43 -4.37 -2.06
N ILE A 86 3.66 -3.52 -2.75
CA ILE A 86 4.13 -2.28 -3.36
C ILE A 86 3.58 -1.13 -2.52
N LEU A 87 4.47 -0.39 -1.88
CA LEU A 87 4.13 0.87 -1.24
C LEU A 87 4.09 1.99 -2.29
N VAL A 88 2.98 2.73 -2.31
CA VAL A 88 2.74 3.87 -3.20
C VAL A 88 2.99 5.13 -2.41
N ASP A 89 4.04 5.84 -2.76
CA ASP A 89 4.54 7.01 -2.03
C ASP A 89 4.28 8.28 -2.84
N HIS A 90 3.57 9.20 -2.21
CA HIS A 90 3.23 10.51 -2.76
C HIS A 90 3.23 11.53 -1.62
N PRO A 91 4.23 12.44 -1.58
CA PRO A 91 4.46 13.34 -0.44
C PRO A 91 3.20 14.06 0.06
N GLN A 92 2.44 14.69 -0.83
CA GLN A 92 1.27 15.47 -0.45
C GLN A 92 0.06 14.61 -0.06
N ALA A 93 0.03 13.35 -0.50
CA ALA A 93 -1.11 12.48 -0.25
C ALA A 93 -0.91 11.60 0.99
N PHE A 94 0.32 11.20 1.32
CA PHE A 94 0.54 10.12 2.30
C PHE A 94 1.61 10.40 3.38
N GLU A 95 2.61 11.25 3.15
CA GLU A 95 3.82 11.36 4.02
C GLU A 95 3.51 11.73 5.49
N HIS A 96 2.37 12.37 5.73
CA HIS A 96 1.87 12.75 7.06
C HIS A 96 0.36 12.48 7.21
N LYS A 97 -0.13 11.44 6.55
CA LYS A 97 -1.56 11.07 6.61
C LYS A 97 -1.71 9.62 7.01
N HIS A 98 -2.85 9.34 7.65
CA HIS A 98 -3.36 8.00 7.86
C HIS A 98 -4.07 7.48 6.59
N PRO A 99 -4.34 6.17 6.48
CA PRO A 99 -5.04 5.56 5.34
C PRO A 99 -6.34 6.22 4.89
N TYR A 100 -7.02 6.92 5.79
CA TYR A 100 -8.32 7.56 5.55
C TYR A 100 -8.31 9.09 5.71
N GLY A 101 -7.15 9.72 5.87
CA GLY A 101 -7.03 11.16 6.07
C GLY A 101 -6.16 11.53 7.27
N ASP A 102 -6.41 12.70 7.85
CA ASP A 102 -5.84 13.16 9.12
C ASP A 102 -6.70 12.68 10.32
N ASP A 103 -6.29 13.02 11.54
CA ASP A 103 -7.06 12.74 12.77
C ASP A 103 -8.47 13.35 12.77
N ASP A 104 -8.72 14.36 11.93
CA ASP A 104 -10.03 15.01 11.78
C ASP A 104 -10.95 14.30 10.79
N GLY A 105 -10.38 13.51 9.87
CA GLY A 105 -11.08 12.63 8.92
C GLY A 105 -12.06 13.33 7.95
N PRO A 106 -12.42 12.69 6.83
CA PRO A 106 -13.74 12.89 6.23
C PRO A 106 -14.81 12.02 6.95
N TYR A 107 -14.40 11.26 7.98
CA TYR A 107 -15.19 10.43 8.92
C TYR A 107 -14.74 10.67 10.35
#